data_AF-A0AAP3BC83-F1
#
_entry.id   AF-A0AAP3BC83-F1
#
_cell.length_a   1.000
_cell.length_b   1.000
_cell.length_c   1.000
_cell.angle_alpha   90.00
_cell.angle_beta   90.00
_cell.angle_gamma   90.00
#
_symmetry.space_group_name_H-M   'P 1'
#
loop_
_entity.id
_entity.type
_entity.pdbx_description
1 polymer ?
#
loop_
_entity_poly.entity_id
_entity_poly.type
_entity_poly.pdbx_seq_one_letter_code
_entity_poly.pdbx_strand_id
1 'polypeptide(L)'
;MRKTILTMALLASMSAMAQENAKVDVHARYTKVVTPVNGKYESKRPPVEDRLFTSTAVEKKIKEVQKLLKKNPKLAWMFANCYPNTLESTVHYRVLENGDDDTFVYTGDIPAMWLRDSGAQVWPYVALANKDEKLKKMLKGVILRQLKCINIDRYANAFNDGPTGAGWQKDRTKMQPDVFERKYEIDSFCYPIRLAYEYWKVTGDDSIFGEVWMKAIENILKTFHEQQRKVTAKAYHFTRVSDRAFDTIGWDGFGAPVKPVGLIASMFRPSDDATILPFLIPSNFMAVSSMNKAAEILKHVAEKDAAKKDAALKIAQDCSSLADEVHTALQKYAIYNHPKYGKIYAYEVDGFGNQLLMDDSNVPSLLGMGYMGDVPMNDPIYQNTRRFVWSEDNPCFFRGKAGEGIGGPHIGYDMPWPMSIMMKCFTAQSDDEIRFCMKMLLNTDAGMGFIHESFHKDDASKYTRPWFAWQNTLFGELVIKLINDGKADLLNNL
;
A
#
# COMPACT_ATOMS: atom_id res chain seq x y z
N MET A 1 -26.50 -47.34 -31.63
CA MET A 1 -25.13 -46.78 -31.52
C MET A 1 -25.27 -45.38 -30.94
N ARG A 2 -25.28 -45.19 -29.61
CA ARG A 2 -24.16 -45.10 -28.65
C ARG A 2 -23.08 -44.04 -29.01
N LYS A 3 -23.10 -42.99 -28.19
CA LYS A 3 -21.99 -42.15 -27.68
C LYS A 3 -21.39 -41.16 -28.71
N THR A 4 -21.11 -39.90 -28.40
CA THR A 4 -20.50 -39.40 -27.15
C THR A 4 -20.80 -37.90 -26.96
N ILE A 5 -21.24 -37.57 -25.75
CA ILE A 5 -21.28 -36.25 -25.11
C ILE A 5 -19.87 -35.89 -24.61
N LEU A 6 -19.60 -34.59 -24.40
CA LEU A 6 -18.58 -33.99 -23.52
C LEU A 6 -17.25 -33.53 -24.16
N THR A 7 -17.11 -32.20 -24.36
CA THR A 7 -15.99 -31.39 -23.81
C THR A 7 -16.28 -29.88 -23.97
N MET A 8 -17.19 -29.36 -23.14
CA MET A 8 -17.14 -27.97 -22.66
C MET A 8 -16.48 -28.03 -21.28
N ALA A 9 -15.20 -27.64 -21.19
CA ALA A 9 -14.49 -27.20 -19.97
C ALA A 9 -12.97 -27.38 -20.20
N LEU A 10 -12.30 -26.37 -20.77
CA LEU A 10 -10.84 -26.20 -20.70
C LEU A 10 -10.41 -24.86 -21.33
N LEU A 11 -11.06 -23.76 -20.94
CA LEU A 11 -10.65 -22.39 -21.33
C LEU A 11 -10.61 -21.41 -20.14
N ALA A 12 -10.66 -21.91 -18.90
CA ALA A 12 -10.63 -21.11 -17.68
C ALA A 12 -9.34 -21.30 -16.85
N SER A 13 -8.25 -21.78 -17.45
CA SER A 13 -7.00 -22.11 -16.74
C SER A 13 -5.73 -21.53 -17.38
N MET A 14 -5.85 -20.53 -18.26
CA MET A 14 -4.69 -19.89 -18.90
C MET A 14 -4.38 -18.47 -18.42
N SER A 15 -5.11 -17.93 -17.45
CA SER A 15 -4.87 -16.60 -16.87
C SER A 15 -3.85 -16.57 -15.71
N ALA A 16 -3.13 -17.67 -15.47
CA ALA A 16 -2.13 -17.81 -14.39
C ALA A 16 -0.68 -17.89 -14.90
N MET A 17 -0.41 -17.66 -16.18
CA MET A 17 0.92 -17.82 -16.80
C MET A 17 1.67 -16.51 -17.07
N ALA A 18 1.63 -15.57 -16.10
CA ALA A 18 2.48 -14.38 -16.11
C ALA A 18 3.27 -14.21 -14.79
N GLN A 19 3.58 -15.32 -14.11
CA GLN A 19 4.41 -15.36 -12.89
C GLN A 19 5.46 -16.48 -12.98
N GLU A 20 5.94 -16.81 -14.18
CA GLU A 20 7.09 -17.70 -14.36
C GLU A 20 8.39 -16.96 -14.06
N ASN A 21 8.71 -16.91 -12.77
CA ASN A 21 10.03 -17.21 -12.19
C ASN A 21 10.10 -16.97 -10.66
N ALA A 22 8.99 -17.18 -9.95
CA ALA A 22 8.99 -17.58 -8.55
C ALA A 22 7.60 -18.13 -8.17
N LYS A 23 7.33 -19.41 -8.45
CA LYS A 23 6.14 -20.06 -7.89
C LYS A 23 6.36 -20.19 -6.38
N VAL A 24 5.81 -19.28 -5.60
CA VAL A 24 5.72 -19.43 -4.15
C VAL A 24 4.65 -20.47 -3.87
N ASP A 25 5.02 -21.54 -3.16
CA ASP A 25 4.04 -22.52 -2.69
C ASP A 25 3.20 -21.88 -1.57
N VAL A 26 1.99 -21.45 -1.91
CA VAL A 26 1.07 -20.86 -0.93
C VAL A 26 0.56 -21.96 -0.01
N HIS A 27 1.05 -21.95 1.22
CA HIS A 27 0.67 -22.93 2.23
C HIS A 27 -0.86 -23.04 2.37
N ALA A 28 -1.36 -24.28 2.48
CA ALA A 28 -2.79 -24.62 2.62
C ALA A 28 -3.59 -23.86 3.70
N ARG A 29 -2.92 -23.19 4.67
CA ARG A 29 -3.59 -22.39 5.70
C ARG A 29 -4.31 -21.18 5.11
N TYR A 30 -3.81 -20.65 4.00
CA TYR A 30 -4.38 -19.51 3.29
C TYR A 30 -5.50 -19.89 2.31
N THR A 31 -5.64 -21.17 1.97
CA THR A 31 -6.59 -21.64 0.93
C THR A 31 -7.62 -22.64 1.43
N LYS A 32 -7.51 -23.11 2.68
CA LYS A 32 -8.45 -24.05 3.30
C LYS A 32 -9.53 -23.32 4.10
N VAL A 33 -10.81 -23.53 3.78
CA VAL A 33 -11.95 -22.99 4.55
C VAL A 33 -11.95 -23.52 5.99
N VAL A 34 -12.29 -22.67 6.97
CA VAL A 34 -12.52 -23.10 8.36
C VAL A 34 -14.00 -23.00 8.71
N THR A 35 -14.56 -24.13 9.13
CA THR A 35 -15.92 -24.21 9.70
C THR A 35 -15.79 -24.20 11.22
N PRO A 36 -16.46 -23.27 11.95
CA PRO A 36 -16.37 -23.23 13.40
C PRO A 36 -17.01 -24.47 14.03
N VAL A 37 -16.38 -25.04 15.05
CA VAL A 37 -16.92 -26.15 15.85
C VAL A 37 -17.31 -25.60 17.21
N ASN A 38 -18.59 -25.72 17.59
CA ASN A 38 -19.14 -25.14 18.83
C ASN A 38 -18.81 -23.64 19.00
N GLY A 39 -18.86 -22.87 17.90
CA GLY A 39 -18.55 -21.44 17.88
C GLY A 39 -17.07 -21.09 18.03
N LYS A 40 -16.17 -22.08 18.02
CA LYS A 40 -14.71 -21.89 18.08
C LYS A 40 -14.09 -22.06 16.70
N TYR A 41 -13.17 -21.16 16.37
CA TYR A 41 -12.39 -21.19 15.13
C TYR A 41 -10.98 -21.71 15.41
N GLU A 42 -10.51 -22.65 14.59
CA GLU A 42 -9.13 -23.10 14.62
C GLU A 42 -8.19 -21.98 14.14
N SER A 43 -7.09 -21.76 14.86
CA SER A 43 -6.08 -20.77 14.46
C SER A 43 -5.48 -21.12 13.10
N LYS A 44 -5.32 -20.11 12.23
CA LYS A 44 -4.62 -20.27 10.95
C LYS A 44 -3.22 -19.67 10.93
N ARG A 45 -2.78 -19.12 12.05
CA ARG A 45 -1.40 -18.66 12.25
C ARG A 45 -0.42 -19.84 12.12
N PRO A 46 0.82 -19.60 11.69
CA PRO A 46 1.85 -20.62 11.77
C PRO A 46 2.01 -21.22 13.18
N PRO A 47 2.38 -22.51 13.27
CA PRO A 47 3.00 -23.06 14.48
C PRO A 47 4.09 -22.12 14.98
N VAL A 48 4.30 -22.06 16.30
CA VAL A 48 5.17 -21.03 16.90
C VAL A 48 6.60 -21.14 16.37
N GLU A 49 7.07 -22.36 16.17
CA GLU A 49 8.36 -22.74 15.62
C GLU A 49 8.56 -22.31 14.15
N ASP A 50 7.48 -22.12 13.40
CA ASP A 50 7.51 -21.73 11.97
C ASP A 50 7.37 -20.21 11.77
N ARG A 51 7.17 -19.43 12.84
CA ARG A 51 6.98 -17.98 12.74
C ARG A 51 8.32 -17.30 12.52
N LEU A 52 8.43 -16.53 11.44
CA LEU A 52 9.68 -15.86 11.08
C LEU A 52 10.13 -14.81 12.12
N PHE A 53 9.18 -14.10 12.70
CA PHE A 53 9.42 -13.14 13.78
C PHE A 53 8.29 -13.17 14.82
N THR A 54 8.66 -13.03 16.10
CA THR A 54 7.70 -12.96 17.20
C THR A 54 7.93 -11.72 18.05
N SER A 55 6.84 -11.08 18.49
CA SER A 55 6.87 -9.93 19.39
C SER A 55 5.96 -10.18 20.59
N THR A 56 6.49 -9.95 21.79
CA THR A 56 5.74 -10.12 23.05
C THR A 56 4.63 -9.06 23.15
N ALA A 57 4.89 -7.83 22.70
CA ALA A 57 3.88 -6.77 22.70
C ALA A 57 2.72 -7.10 21.74
N VAL A 58 3.01 -7.68 20.57
CA VAL A 58 1.99 -8.10 19.61
C VAL A 58 1.16 -9.26 20.16
N GLU A 59 1.77 -10.31 20.74
CA GLU A 59 1.01 -11.40 21.37
C GLU A 59 0.11 -10.91 22.51
N LYS A 60 0.59 -9.96 23.32
CA LYS A 60 -0.20 -9.35 24.38
C LYS A 60 -1.40 -8.59 23.80
N LYS A 61 -1.18 -7.81 22.73
CA LYS A 61 -2.26 -7.08 22.05
C LYS A 61 -3.29 -8.03 21.43
N ILE A 62 -2.86 -9.17 20.87
CA ILE A 62 -3.76 -10.21 20.36
C ILE A 62 -4.69 -10.73 21.46
N LYS A 63 -4.13 -11.15 22.59
CA LYS A 63 -4.93 -11.64 23.73
C LYS A 63 -5.89 -10.59 24.29
N GLU A 64 -5.45 -9.33 24.34
CA GLU A 64 -6.27 -8.20 24.79
C GLU A 64 -7.48 -8.00 23.86
N VAL A 65 -7.27 -7.91 22.55
CA VAL A 65 -8.35 -7.72 21.57
C VAL A 65 -9.28 -8.92 21.54
N GLN A 66 -8.78 -10.15 21.60
CA GLN A 66 -9.62 -11.35 21.69
C GLN A 66 -10.53 -11.34 22.93
N LYS A 67 -10.03 -10.84 24.07
CA LYS A 67 -10.84 -10.68 25.29
C LYS A 67 -11.93 -9.62 25.13
N LEU A 68 -11.61 -8.50 24.48
CA LEU A 68 -12.56 -7.42 24.21
C LEU A 68 -13.65 -7.85 23.24
N LEU A 69 -13.30 -8.65 22.23
CA LEU A 69 -14.19 -9.12 21.17
C LEU A 69 -14.85 -10.48 21.46
N LYS A 70 -14.94 -10.87 22.74
CA LYS A 70 -15.46 -12.19 23.15
C LYS A 70 -16.89 -12.50 22.67
N LYS A 71 -17.69 -11.49 22.32
CA LYS A 71 -19.05 -11.67 21.78
C LYS A 71 -19.07 -11.82 20.25
N ASN A 72 -17.95 -11.55 19.57
CA ASN A 72 -17.78 -11.72 18.14
C ASN A 72 -16.58 -12.65 17.84
N PRO A 73 -16.75 -13.98 17.97
CA PRO A 73 -15.67 -14.94 17.83
C PRO A 73 -15.05 -14.97 16.42
N LYS A 74 -15.82 -14.68 15.36
CA LYS A 74 -15.29 -14.60 13.99
C LYS A 74 -14.32 -13.43 13.86
N LEU A 75 -14.71 -12.24 14.32
CA LEU A 75 -13.84 -11.06 14.26
C LEU A 75 -12.59 -11.24 15.12
N ALA A 76 -12.72 -11.78 16.34
CA ALA A 76 -11.58 -12.08 17.20
C ALA A 76 -10.61 -13.08 16.56
N TRP A 77 -11.11 -14.07 15.83
CA TRP A 77 -10.33 -15.04 15.08
C TRP A 77 -9.62 -14.43 13.87
N MET A 78 -10.34 -13.69 13.02
CA MET A 78 -9.76 -12.97 11.88
C MET A 78 -8.69 -11.99 12.34
N PHE A 79 -8.94 -11.23 13.41
CA PHE A 79 -7.94 -10.34 13.98
C PHE A 79 -6.65 -11.09 14.39
N ALA A 80 -6.80 -12.23 15.08
CA ALA A 80 -5.66 -13.03 15.51
C ALA A 80 -4.88 -13.66 14.34
N ASN A 81 -5.54 -13.97 13.21
CA ASN A 81 -4.86 -14.45 12.01
C ASN A 81 -4.17 -13.32 11.25
N CYS A 82 -4.85 -12.19 11.09
CA CYS A 82 -4.43 -11.10 10.21
C CYS A 82 -3.39 -10.18 10.86
N TYR A 83 -3.61 -9.76 12.11
CA TYR A 83 -2.75 -8.76 12.76
C TYR A 83 -1.28 -9.17 12.90
N PRO A 84 -0.90 -10.43 13.17
CA PRO A 84 0.51 -10.81 13.21
C PRO A 84 1.04 -11.36 11.88
N ASN A 85 0.23 -11.42 10.81
CA ASN A 85 0.57 -12.17 9.60
C ASN A 85 1.89 -11.74 8.95
N THR A 86 2.16 -10.44 8.91
CA THR A 86 3.44 -9.89 8.44
C THR A 86 4.62 -10.46 9.24
N LEU A 87 4.58 -10.33 10.57
CA LEU A 87 5.69 -10.79 11.44
C LEU A 87 5.92 -12.29 11.29
N GLU A 88 4.84 -13.06 11.22
CA GLU A 88 4.91 -14.51 11.27
C GLU A 88 5.29 -15.15 9.93
N SER A 89 5.07 -14.46 8.81
CA SER A 89 5.20 -15.07 7.47
C SER A 89 6.05 -14.31 6.47
N THR A 90 6.38 -13.03 6.70
CA THR A 90 7.10 -12.24 5.70
C THR A 90 8.38 -11.53 6.17
N VAL A 91 8.61 -11.45 7.48
CA VAL A 91 9.70 -10.67 8.09
C VAL A 91 10.98 -11.50 8.24
N HIS A 92 12.07 -11.03 7.65
CA HIS A 92 13.42 -11.59 7.80
C HIS A 92 14.34 -10.56 8.48
N TYR A 93 14.36 -10.58 9.81
CA TYR A 93 15.24 -9.71 10.61
C TYR A 93 16.63 -10.32 10.77
N ARG A 94 17.67 -9.48 10.70
CA ARG A 94 19.06 -9.81 10.96
C ARG A 94 19.84 -8.57 11.38
N VAL A 95 21.05 -8.79 11.88
CA VAL A 95 22.05 -7.74 12.13
C VAL A 95 23.15 -7.92 11.10
N LEU A 96 23.50 -6.85 10.39
CA LEU A 96 24.56 -6.87 9.38
C LEU A 96 25.94 -6.86 10.05
N GLU A 97 26.99 -7.15 9.27
CA GLU A 97 28.38 -7.16 9.77
C GLU A 97 28.82 -5.81 10.35
N ASN A 98 28.25 -4.71 9.85
CA ASN A 98 28.51 -3.36 10.37
C ASN A 98 27.74 -3.02 11.65
N GLY A 99 26.93 -3.95 12.17
CA GLY A 99 26.12 -3.78 13.38
C GLY A 99 24.74 -3.16 13.15
N ASP A 100 24.40 -2.77 11.93
CA ASP A 100 23.07 -2.23 11.62
C ASP A 100 21.98 -3.30 11.71
N ASP A 101 20.83 -2.91 12.26
CA ASP A 101 19.60 -3.66 12.10
C ASP A 101 19.19 -3.67 10.61
N ASP A 102 18.76 -4.83 10.11
CA ASP A 102 18.29 -4.99 8.74
C ASP A 102 17.07 -5.92 8.74
N THR A 103 16.02 -5.52 8.04
CA THR A 103 14.81 -6.33 7.93
C THR A 103 14.30 -6.30 6.52
N PHE A 104 14.29 -7.48 5.90
CA PHE A 104 13.65 -7.68 4.61
C PHE A 104 12.21 -8.15 4.82
N VAL A 105 11.26 -7.54 4.12
CA VAL A 105 9.82 -7.83 4.29
C VAL A 105 9.22 -8.22 2.94
N TYR A 106 8.88 -9.49 2.78
CA TYR A 106 8.16 -9.97 1.60
C TYR A 106 6.70 -9.50 1.61
N THR A 107 6.07 -9.39 0.43
CA THR A 107 4.64 -9.03 0.35
C THR A 107 3.70 -10.17 0.79
N GLY A 108 4.16 -11.41 0.67
CA GLY A 108 3.38 -12.63 0.86
C GLY A 108 3.62 -13.60 -0.28
N ASP A 109 2.58 -13.89 -1.07
CA ASP A 109 2.67 -14.77 -2.25
C ASP A 109 3.52 -14.24 -3.43
N ILE A 110 4.05 -13.02 -3.34
CA ILE A 110 5.08 -12.48 -4.25
C ILE A 110 6.39 -12.29 -3.47
N PRO A 111 7.48 -12.99 -3.86
CA PRO A 111 8.71 -13.07 -3.08
C PRO A 111 9.67 -11.92 -3.44
N ALA A 112 9.21 -10.69 -3.24
CA ALA A 112 10.04 -9.51 -3.20
C ALA A 112 9.54 -8.50 -2.17
N MET A 113 10.34 -7.47 -1.90
CA MET A 113 10.00 -6.37 -1.00
C MET A 113 9.61 -5.14 -1.81
N TRP A 114 8.33 -4.78 -1.76
CA TRP A 114 7.87 -3.47 -2.24
C TRP A 114 8.12 -2.41 -1.17
N LEU A 115 8.55 -1.23 -1.58
CA LEU A 115 8.69 -0.10 -0.65
C LEU A 115 7.34 0.29 -0.04
N ARG A 116 6.27 0.27 -0.85
CA ARG A 116 4.87 0.46 -0.41
C ARG A 116 4.46 -0.58 0.62
N ASP A 117 4.44 -1.85 0.22
CA ASP A 117 3.91 -2.94 1.04
C ASP A 117 4.67 -3.05 2.36
N SER A 118 6.00 -3.07 2.32
CA SER A 118 6.81 -3.16 3.54
C SER A 118 6.57 -1.98 4.49
N GLY A 119 6.38 -0.77 3.95
CA GLY A 119 6.07 0.43 4.74
C GLY A 119 4.71 0.34 5.43
N ALA A 120 3.72 -0.26 4.77
CA ALA A 120 2.38 -0.43 5.32
C ALA A 120 2.24 -1.67 6.21
N GLN A 121 2.91 -2.78 5.87
CA GLN A 121 2.86 -4.07 6.57
C GLN A 121 3.32 -3.99 8.02
N VAL A 122 4.21 -3.07 8.35
CA VAL A 122 4.73 -2.90 9.72
C VAL A 122 4.21 -1.65 10.44
N TRP A 123 3.47 -0.80 9.73
CA TRP A 123 2.94 0.46 10.25
C TRP A 123 2.23 0.36 11.61
N PRO A 124 1.24 -0.53 11.81
CA PRO A 124 0.51 -0.56 13.08
C PRO A 124 1.33 -1.10 14.27
N TYR A 125 2.50 -1.71 14.03
CA TYR A 125 3.36 -2.18 15.10
C TYR A 125 4.25 -1.07 15.68
N VAL A 126 4.38 0.07 15.00
CA VAL A 126 5.17 1.22 15.49
C VAL A 126 4.64 1.70 16.85
N ALA A 127 3.31 1.73 17.04
CA ALA A 127 2.66 2.08 18.31
C ALA A 127 3.02 1.14 19.49
N LEU A 128 3.62 -0.03 19.20
CA LEU A 128 4.08 -1.01 20.19
C LEU A 128 5.60 -1.01 20.38
N ALA A 129 6.37 -0.27 19.58
CA ALA A 129 7.84 -0.33 19.56
C ALA A 129 8.46 -0.05 20.94
N ASN A 130 7.99 0.95 21.68
CA ASN A 130 8.51 1.26 23.02
C ASN A 130 8.17 0.21 24.09
N LYS A 131 7.36 -0.80 23.76
CA LYS A 131 6.97 -1.89 24.65
C LYS A 131 7.72 -3.19 24.35
N ASP A 132 8.50 -3.23 23.28
CA ASP A 132 9.21 -4.42 22.83
C ASP A 132 10.47 -4.04 22.02
N GLU A 133 11.64 -4.16 22.66
CA GLU A 133 12.92 -3.79 22.05
C GLU A 133 13.26 -4.59 20.79
N LYS A 134 12.87 -5.88 20.73
CA LYS A 134 13.08 -6.68 19.51
C LYS A 134 12.24 -6.14 18.36
N LEU A 135 10.99 -5.78 18.64
CA LEU A 135 10.09 -5.18 17.65
C LEU A 135 10.63 -3.82 17.19
N LYS A 136 11.11 -2.98 18.11
CA LYS A 136 11.73 -1.68 17.78
C LYS A 136 12.91 -1.84 16.83
N LYS A 137 13.82 -2.78 17.10
CA LYS A 137 14.96 -3.09 16.23
C LYS A 137 14.55 -3.62 14.85
N MET A 138 13.54 -4.48 14.79
CA MET A 138 12.99 -4.96 13.52
C MET A 138 12.42 -3.80 12.69
N LEU A 139 11.63 -2.92 13.29
CA LEU A 139 11.08 -1.73 12.61
C LEU A 139 12.19 -0.79 12.10
N LYS A 140 13.22 -0.56 12.93
CA LYS A 140 14.42 0.17 12.52
C LYS A 140 15.09 -0.48 11.31
N GLY A 141 15.22 -1.81 11.32
CA GLY A 141 15.79 -2.57 10.22
C GLY A 141 15.00 -2.47 8.92
N VAL A 142 13.67 -2.39 8.97
CA VAL A 142 12.83 -2.16 7.78
C VAL A 142 13.13 -0.80 7.17
N ILE A 143 13.17 0.25 7.99
CA ILE A 143 13.45 1.62 7.54
C ILE A 143 14.82 1.69 6.89
N LEU A 144 15.86 1.16 7.56
CA LEU A 144 17.22 1.16 7.01
C LEU A 144 17.32 0.38 5.70
N ARG A 145 16.62 -0.77 5.58
CA ARG A 145 16.54 -1.53 4.34
C ARG A 145 15.85 -0.73 3.22
N GLN A 146 14.73 -0.07 3.49
CA GLN A 146 14.03 0.78 2.51
C GLN A 146 14.92 1.92 2.00
N LEU A 147 15.65 2.60 2.89
CA LEU A 147 16.58 3.67 2.49
C LEU A 147 17.72 3.13 1.61
N LYS A 148 18.25 1.93 1.92
CA LYS A 148 19.23 1.23 1.07
C LYS A 148 18.64 0.92 -0.32
N CYS A 149 17.41 0.42 -0.39
CA CYS A 149 16.70 0.16 -1.64
C CYS A 149 16.54 1.42 -2.51
N ILE A 150 16.13 2.56 -1.92
CA ILE A 150 16.04 3.84 -2.64
C ILE A 150 17.41 4.27 -3.21
N ASN A 151 18.49 4.01 -2.46
CA ASN A 151 19.85 4.32 -2.90
C ASN A 151 20.40 3.34 -3.96
N ILE A 152 19.87 2.11 -3.99
CA ILE A 152 20.14 1.11 -5.02
C ILE A 152 19.52 1.56 -6.34
N ASP A 153 18.21 1.86 -6.37
CA ASP A 153 17.56 2.46 -7.53
C ASP A 153 16.41 3.38 -7.13
N ARG A 154 16.58 4.67 -7.47
CA ARG A 154 15.63 5.75 -7.16
C ARG A 154 14.35 5.77 -8.00
N TYR A 155 14.11 4.77 -8.82
CA TYR A 155 12.92 4.59 -9.65
C TYR A 155 12.22 3.24 -9.45
N ALA A 156 12.80 2.31 -8.69
CA ALA A 156 12.26 0.97 -8.52
C ALA A 156 11.20 0.89 -7.40
N ASN A 157 10.13 0.13 -7.65
CA ASN A 157 9.09 -0.19 -6.66
C ASN A 157 9.46 -1.41 -5.80
N ALA A 158 10.13 -2.43 -6.39
CA ALA A 158 10.35 -3.72 -5.75
C ALA A 158 11.80 -4.21 -5.79
N PHE A 159 12.25 -4.82 -4.70
CA PHE A 159 13.64 -5.23 -4.48
C PHE A 159 13.75 -6.70 -4.09
N ASN A 160 14.92 -7.27 -4.42
CA ASN A 160 15.36 -8.59 -4.00
C ASN A 160 16.12 -8.52 -2.67
N ASP A 161 16.19 -9.64 -1.95
CA ASP A 161 17.04 -9.75 -0.76
C ASP A 161 18.50 -10.00 -1.17
N GLY A 162 19.14 -8.95 -1.67
CA GLY A 162 20.47 -9.00 -2.30
C GLY A 162 20.39 -9.12 -3.84
N PRO A 163 21.54 -9.16 -4.53
CA PRO A 163 21.63 -9.10 -5.99
C PRO A 163 21.31 -10.45 -6.64
N THR A 164 20.13 -11.02 -6.37
CA THR A 164 19.76 -12.37 -6.82
C THR A 164 19.46 -12.44 -8.32
N GLY A 165 19.11 -11.32 -8.95
CA GLY A 165 18.63 -11.29 -10.34
C GLY A 165 17.26 -11.95 -10.53
N ALA A 166 16.50 -12.18 -9.45
CA ALA A 166 15.12 -12.63 -9.54
C ALA A 166 14.19 -11.49 -10.01
N GLY A 167 13.00 -11.85 -10.50
CA GLY A 167 11.99 -10.89 -10.96
C GLY A 167 12.07 -10.53 -12.44
N TRP A 168 11.64 -9.33 -12.79
CA TRP A 168 11.33 -8.89 -14.15
C TRP A 168 12.55 -8.39 -14.95
N GLN A 169 13.65 -9.16 -14.92
CA GLN A 169 14.92 -8.76 -15.53
C GLN A 169 14.87 -8.57 -17.06
N LYS A 170 13.82 -9.05 -17.73
CA LYS A 170 13.60 -8.91 -19.18
C LYS A 170 12.87 -7.61 -19.55
N ASP A 171 12.45 -6.82 -18.57
CA ASP A 171 11.87 -5.50 -18.84
C ASP A 171 12.85 -4.60 -19.57
N ARG A 172 12.33 -3.81 -20.50
CA ARG A 172 13.12 -2.87 -21.30
C ARG A 172 13.28 -1.57 -20.52
N THR A 173 14.04 -1.65 -19.44
CA THR A 173 14.41 -0.53 -18.57
C THR A 173 15.81 -0.81 -17.99
N LYS A 174 16.33 0.10 -17.15
CA LYS A 174 17.65 -0.04 -16.52
C LYS A 174 17.61 -0.99 -15.31
N MET A 175 17.36 -2.28 -15.57
CA MET A 175 17.35 -3.31 -14.52
C MET A 175 18.75 -3.54 -13.94
N GLN A 176 18.78 -3.96 -12.67
CA GLN A 176 19.97 -4.42 -11.97
C GLN A 176 19.61 -5.55 -11.00
N PRO A 177 20.56 -6.40 -10.57
CA PRO A 177 20.25 -7.65 -9.87
C PRO A 177 19.48 -7.51 -8.55
N ASP A 178 19.65 -6.39 -7.84
CA ASP A 178 18.94 -6.08 -6.58
C ASP A 178 17.48 -5.66 -6.79
N VAL A 179 17.09 -5.32 -8.02
CA VAL A 179 15.75 -4.82 -8.36
C VAL A 179 14.91 -5.98 -8.89
N PHE A 180 13.80 -6.27 -8.20
CA PHE A 180 12.83 -7.28 -8.62
C PHE A 180 11.90 -6.73 -9.70
N GLU A 181 11.45 -5.50 -9.54
CA GLU A 181 10.64 -4.76 -10.51
C GLU A 181 10.99 -3.29 -10.44
N ARG A 182 10.98 -2.63 -11.61
CA ARG A 182 11.42 -1.23 -11.75
C ARG A 182 10.30 -0.34 -12.28
N LYS A 183 9.06 -0.56 -11.85
CA LYS A 183 7.93 0.34 -12.15
C LYS A 183 8.03 1.57 -11.27
N TYR A 184 8.02 2.76 -11.88
CA TYR A 184 8.15 4.00 -11.14
C TYR A 184 6.81 4.51 -10.61
N GLU A 185 6.73 4.54 -9.28
CA GLU A 185 5.55 4.91 -8.50
C GLU A 185 5.95 5.95 -7.46
N ILE A 186 5.27 7.11 -7.45
CA ILE A 186 5.57 8.17 -6.47
C ILE A 186 5.45 7.65 -5.03
N ASP A 187 4.43 6.84 -4.74
CA ASP A 187 4.15 6.34 -3.39
C ASP A 187 5.22 5.42 -2.83
N SER A 188 5.96 4.69 -3.69
CA SER A 188 7.10 3.86 -3.29
C SER A 188 8.14 4.65 -2.48
N PHE A 189 8.29 5.95 -2.73
CA PHE A 189 9.21 6.82 -2.00
C PHE A 189 8.58 7.51 -0.79
N CYS A 190 7.25 7.61 -0.80
CA CYS A 190 6.49 8.27 0.25
C CYS A 190 6.28 7.34 1.47
N TYR A 191 6.04 6.04 1.24
CA TYR A 191 5.83 5.06 2.31
C TYR A 191 7.03 4.93 3.27
N PRO A 192 8.30 4.87 2.80
CA PRO A 192 9.47 4.87 3.67
C PRO A 192 9.60 6.14 4.53
N ILE A 193 9.34 7.32 3.95
CA ILE A 193 9.36 8.59 4.70
C ILE A 193 8.26 8.60 5.76
N ARG A 194 7.04 8.16 5.41
CA ARG A 194 5.92 8.02 6.34
C ARG A 194 6.31 7.13 7.52
N LEU A 195 6.85 5.94 7.26
CA LEU A 195 7.24 4.99 8.31
C LEU A 195 8.37 5.54 9.20
N ALA A 196 9.42 6.11 8.60
CA ALA A 196 10.55 6.68 9.33
C ALA A 196 10.13 7.82 10.25
N TYR A 197 9.24 8.71 9.77
CA TYR A 197 8.71 9.80 10.56
C TYR A 197 7.91 9.30 11.78
N GLU A 198 6.98 8.36 11.56
CA GLU A 198 6.17 7.81 12.66
C GLU A 198 7.04 7.06 13.67
N TYR A 199 7.99 6.24 13.21
CA TYR A 199 8.95 5.56 14.07
C TYR A 199 9.71 6.54 14.95
N TRP A 200 10.24 7.62 14.38
CA TRP A 200 10.93 8.66 15.12
C TRP A 200 10.01 9.34 16.14
N LYS A 201 8.81 9.76 15.72
CA LYS A 201 7.87 10.44 16.62
C LYS A 201 7.41 9.57 17.78
N VAL A 202 7.16 8.29 17.55
CA VAL A 202 6.71 7.36 18.59
C VAL A 202 7.87 6.95 19.51
N THR A 203 9.05 6.67 18.96
CA THR A 203 10.14 6.05 19.73
C THR A 203 11.21 7.00 20.23
N GLY A 204 11.27 8.22 19.69
CA GLY A 204 12.35 9.17 19.91
C GLY A 204 13.70 8.75 19.32
N ASP A 205 13.79 7.59 18.63
CA ASP A 205 15.02 7.09 18.04
C ASP A 205 15.26 7.77 16.68
N ASP A 206 16.26 8.66 16.66
CA ASP A 206 16.71 9.39 15.48
C ASP A 206 17.95 8.77 14.82
N SER A 207 18.44 7.62 15.31
CA SER A 207 19.63 6.95 14.77
C SER A 207 19.47 6.44 13.33
N ILE A 208 18.23 6.41 12.82
CA ILE A 208 17.91 6.10 11.42
C ILE A 208 18.27 7.25 10.46
N PHE A 209 18.49 8.47 10.94
CA PHE A 209 18.72 9.66 10.12
C PHE A 209 20.22 9.94 9.88
N GLY A 210 20.93 8.90 9.43
CA GLY A 210 22.34 8.95 9.05
C GLY A 210 22.58 9.33 7.58
N GLU A 211 23.78 9.01 7.07
CA GLU A 211 24.16 9.29 5.68
C GLU A 211 23.27 8.58 4.65
N VAL A 212 22.84 7.35 4.96
CA VAL A 212 21.94 6.57 4.10
C VAL A 212 20.60 7.28 3.91
N TRP A 213 20.07 7.90 4.98
CA TRP A 213 18.87 8.74 4.93
C TRP A 213 19.09 9.98 4.07
N MET A 214 20.15 10.73 4.34
CA MET A 214 20.47 11.95 3.58
C MET A 214 20.52 11.65 2.08
N LYS A 215 21.22 10.57 1.71
CA LYS A 215 21.33 10.15 0.31
C LYS A 215 20.01 9.71 -0.31
N ALA A 216 19.17 9.02 0.47
CA ALA A 216 17.86 8.59 0.01
C ALA A 216 16.95 9.79 -0.27
N ILE A 217 16.92 10.80 0.61
CA ILE A 217 16.11 12.01 0.38
C ILE A 217 16.61 12.82 -0.82
N GLU A 218 17.92 12.97 -1.00
CA GLU A 218 18.49 13.59 -2.21
C GLU A 218 18.06 12.84 -3.49
N ASN A 219 18.09 11.51 -3.48
CA ASN A 219 17.66 10.68 -4.59
C ASN A 219 16.17 10.86 -4.90
N ILE A 220 15.32 10.94 -3.87
CA ILE A 220 13.88 11.18 -4.01
C ILE A 220 13.62 12.57 -4.61
N LEU A 221 14.23 13.63 -4.07
CA LEU A 221 14.11 14.99 -4.60
C LEU A 221 14.53 15.06 -6.06
N LYS A 222 15.67 14.45 -6.40
CA LYS A 222 16.16 14.38 -7.78
C LYS A 222 15.16 13.69 -8.70
N THR A 223 14.60 12.55 -8.28
CA THR A 223 13.59 11.82 -9.05
C THR A 223 12.31 12.64 -9.21
N PHE A 224 11.80 13.26 -8.14
CA PHE A 224 10.58 14.05 -8.21
C PHE A 224 10.75 15.27 -9.12
N HIS A 225 11.86 16.00 -9.04
CA HIS A 225 12.15 17.11 -9.96
C HIS A 225 12.31 16.67 -11.42
N GLU A 226 12.98 15.54 -11.69
CA GLU A 226 13.05 14.97 -13.03
C GLU A 226 11.65 14.64 -13.58
N GLN A 227 10.76 14.13 -12.71
CA GLN A 227 9.40 13.73 -13.07
C GLN A 227 8.38 14.87 -13.01
N GLN A 228 8.77 16.08 -12.60
CA GLN A 228 8.05 17.30 -13.00
C GLN A 228 8.17 17.55 -14.51
N ARG A 229 9.11 16.88 -15.21
CA ARG A 229 9.31 16.89 -16.67
C ARG A 229 9.47 18.28 -17.30
N LYS A 230 9.91 19.26 -16.50
CA LYS A 230 10.19 20.64 -16.93
C LYS A 230 11.34 20.71 -17.95
N VAL A 231 12.31 19.79 -17.84
CA VAL A 231 13.49 19.72 -18.73
C VAL A 231 13.30 18.66 -19.81
N THR A 232 12.87 17.46 -19.42
CA THR A 232 12.70 16.33 -20.35
C THR A 232 11.71 15.31 -19.80
N ALA A 233 10.92 14.68 -20.68
CA ALA A 233 10.10 13.52 -20.33
C ALA A 233 10.91 12.21 -20.31
N LYS A 234 12.17 12.22 -20.77
CA LYS A 234 12.97 11.02 -21.05
C LYS A 234 13.90 10.59 -19.90
N ALA A 235 13.68 11.11 -18.68
CA ALA A 235 14.50 10.77 -17.51
C ALA A 235 14.29 9.31 -17.03
N TYR A 236 13.11 8.75 -17.28
CA TYR A 236 12.75 7.36 -17.01
C TYR A 236 12.07 6.76 -18.23
N HIS A 237 12.37 5.50 -18.53
CA HIS A 237 11.81 4.73 -19.63
C HIS A 237 11.50 3.33 -19.14
N PHE A 238 10.33 2.81 -19.53
CA PHE A 238 9.95 1.44 -19.25
C PHE A 238 9.03 0.89 -20.34
N THR A 239 9.38 -0.28 -20.89
CA THR A 239 8.41 -1.12 -21.61
C THR A 239 8.56 -2.57 -21.19
N ARG A 240 7.48 -3.34 -21.32
CA ARG A 240 7.40 -4.77 -21.01
C ARG A 240 6.64 -5.43 -22.13
N VAL A 241 7.09 -6.60 -22.57
CA VAL A 241 6.32 -7.44 -23.49
C VAL A 241 5.33 -8.23 -22.63
N SER A 242 4.07 -7.82 -22.65
CA SER A 242 2.97 -8.39 -21.86
C SER A 242 1.67 -8.35 -22.66
N ASP A 243 0.76 -9.28 -22.39
CA ASP A 243 -0.64 -9.23 -22.85
C ASP A 243 -1.51 -8.31 -21.95
N ARG A 244 -1.00 -7.91 -20.80
CA ARG A 244 -1.63 -6.96 -19.88
C ARG A 244 -1.24 -5.53 -20.26
N ALA A 245 -2.22 -4.77 -20.77
CA ALA A 245 -1.99 -3.43 -21.32
C ALA A 245 -1.34 -2.44 -20.32
N PHE A 246 -1.74 -2.50 -19.05
CA PHE A 246 -1.24 -1.61 -18.00
C PHE A 246 0.08 -2.07 -17.37
N ASP A 247 0.61 -3.23 -17.76
CA ASP A 247 1.96 -3.66 -17.34
C ASP A 247 3.06 -3.05 -18.22
N THR A 248 2.71 -2.19 -19.17
CA THR A 248 3.66 -1.46 -19.99
C THR A 248 3.24 0.00 -20.16
N ILE A 249 4.20 0.84 -20.56
CA ILE A 249 3.96 2.26 -20.78
C ILE A 249 3.92 2.53 -22.29
N GLY A 250 2.86 3.19 -22.75
CA GLY A 250 2.76 3.69 -24.13
C GLY A 250 3.75 4.82 -24.43
N TRP A 251 3.64 5.41 -25.63
CA TRP A 251 4.49 6.52 -26.08
C TRP A 251 5.99 6.22 -25.97
N ASP A 252 6.40 5.12 -26.60
CA ASP A 252 7.78 4.62 -26.58
C ASP A 252 8.34 4.45 -25.16
N GLY A 253 7.50 4.06 -24.19
CA GLY A 253 7.93 3.82 -22.82
C GLY A 253 8.07 5.06 -21.94
N PHE A 254 7.64 6.23 -22.40
CA PHE A 254 7.72 7.50 -21.66
C PHE A 254 6.38 7.96 -21.08
N GLY A 255 5.27 7.32 -21.45
CA GLY A 255 3.93 7.64 -20.95
C GLY A 255 3.29 8.80 -21.69
N ALA A 256 1.98 9.01 -21.46
CA ALA A 256 1.25 10.08 -22.11
C ALA A 256 1.91 11.46 -21.87
N PRO A 257 1.86 12.39 -22.84
CA PRO A 257 2.42 13.72 -22.67
C PRO A 257 1.84 14.44 -21.45
N VAL A 258 2.67 15.25 -20.80
CA VAL A 258 2.23 16.16 -19.73
C VAL A 258 2.64 17.59 -20.04
N LYS A 259 1.84 18.56 -19.58
CA LYS A 259 2.28 19.94 -19.47
C LYS A 259 2.96 20.09 -18.10
N PRO A 260 4.23 20.52 -18.02
CA PRO A 260 4.98 20.55 -16.76
C PRO A 260 4.50 21.70 -15.86
N VAL A 261 3.40 21.48 -15.14
CA VAL A 261 2.67 22.51 -14.38
C VAL A 261 3.02 22.58 -12.90
N GLY A 262 3.98 21.76 -12.44
CA GLY A 262 4.44 21.70 -11.04
C GLY A 262 4.14 20.37 -10.34
N LEU A 263 3.16 19.60 -10.83
CA LEU A 263 2.90 18.22 -10.39
C LEU A 263 4.02 17.28 -10.81
N ILE A 264 4.15 16.17 -10.09
CA ILE A 264 5.10 15.09 -10.34
C ILE A 264 4.38 14.00 -11.12
N ALA A 265 4.92 13.60 -12.28
CA ALA A 265 4.39 12.47 -13.03
C ALA A 265 4.69 11.17 -12.28
N SER A 266 3.72 10.27 -12.13
CA SER A 266 3.91 8.87 -11.78
C SER A 266 3.70 8.05 -13.04
N MET A 267 4.52 7.03 -13.29
CA MET A 267 4.33 6.18 -14.47
C MET A 267 3.42 4.99 -14.20
N PHE A 268 3.41 4.54 -12.94
CA PHE A 268 2.53 3.52 -12.44
C PHE A 268 1.81 4.01 -11.18
N ARG A 269 0.68 3.38 -10.89
CA ARG A 269 -0.17 3.56 -9.70
C ARG A 269 0.33 2.67 -8.57
N PRO A 270 -0.17 2.83 -7.33
CA PRO A 270 0.06 1.85 -6.26
C PRO A 270 -0.55 0.46 -6.55
N SER A 271 -1.33 0.30 -7.62
CA SER A 271 -1.76 -1.01 -8.14
C SER A 271 -0.72 -1.67 -9.07
N ASP A 272 0.45 -1.04 -9.25
CA ASP A 272 1.46 -1.38 -10.25
C ASP A 272 0.95 -1.26 -11.72
N ASP A 273 -0.24 -0.68 -11.96
CA ASP A 273 -0.78 -0.41 -13.31
C ASP A 273 -0.30 0.94 -13.84
N ALA A 274 -0.01 1.01 -15.14
CA ALA A 274 0.40 2.26 -15.79
C ALA A 274 -0.69 3.33 -15.68
N THR A 275 -0.28 4.56 -15.35
CA THR A 275 -1.19 5.72 -15.33
C THR A 275 -1.68 6.04 -16.74
N ILE A 276 -2.93 6.50 -16.88
CA ILE A 276 -3.46 7.00 -18.16
C ILE A 276 -3.01 8.44 -18.36
N LEU A 277 -3.25 9.30 -17.37
CA LEU A 277 -2.70 10.66 -17.32
C LEU A 277 -1.64 10.71 -16.20
N PRO A 278 -0.37 11.05 -16.50
CA PRO A 278 0.72 10.78 -15.56
C PRO A 278 0.69 11.54 -14.24
N PHE A 279 -0.03 12.65 -14.10
CA PHE A 279 -0.14 13.32 -12.80
C PHE A 279 -1.21 12.63 -11.95
N LEU A 280 -0.79 11.57 -11.28
CA LEU A 280 -1.60 10.79 -10.33
C LEU A 280 -1.85 11.61 -9.06
N ILE A 281 -3.09 12.04 -8.86
CA ILE A 281 -3.47 13.03 -7.85
C ILE A 281 -3.27 12.51 -6.42
N PRO A 282 -3.76 11.30 -6.03
CA PRO A 282 -3.54 10.79 -4.68
C PRO A 282 -2.05 10.71 -4.30
N SER A 283 -1.19 10.23 -5.21
CA SER A 283 0.24 10.12 -4.94
C SER A 283 0.94 11.48 -4.87
N ASN A 284 0.48 12.49 -5.62
CA ASN A 284 0.98 13.86 -5.47
C ASN A 284 0.58 14.48 -4.12
N PHE A 285 -0.62 14.22 -3.62
CA PHE A 285 -1.02 14.60 -2.26
C PHE A 285 -0.12 13.94 -1.20
N MET A 286 0.11 12.63 -1.34
CA MET A 286 1.01 11.88 -0.44
C MET A 286 2.46 12.42 -0.51
N ALA A 287 2.93 12.82 -1.69
CA ALA A 287 4.25 13.43 -1.87
C ALA A 287 4.39 14.76 -1.11
N VAL A 288 3.37 15.63 -1.11
CA VAL A 288 3.36 16.88 -0.32
C VAL A 288 3.54 16.57 1.17
N SER A 289 2.71 15.67 1.72
CA SER A 289 2.81 15.27 3.13
C SER A 289 4.17 14.67 3.46
N SER A 290 4.73 13.87 2.55
CA SER A 290 6.01 13.19 2.77
C SER A 290 7.19 14.15 2.70
N MET A 291 7.20 15.11 1.77
CA MET A 291 8.23 16.13 1.69
C MET A 291 8.20 17.07 2.90
N ASN A 292 7.02 17.41 3.44
CA ASN A 292 6.91 18.17 4.68
C ASN A 292 7.49 17.40 5.88
N LYS A 293 7.19 16.09 6.00
CA LYS A 293 7.79 15.22 7.03
C LYS A 293 9.31 15.13 6.90
N ALA A 294 9.82 14.96 5.67
CA ALA A 294 11.25 14.91 5.40
C ALA A 294 11.94 16.24 5.77
N ALA A 295 11.33 17.38 5.43
CA ALA A 295 11.85 18.70 5.80
C ALA A 295 11.94 18.89 7.32
N GLU A 296 10.94 18.42 8.08
CA GLU A 296 10.98 18.45 9.55
C GLU A 296 12.12 17.59 10.12
N ILE A 297 12.27 16.36 9.62
CA ILE A 297 13.37 15.47 10.02
C ILE A 297 14.72 16.11 9.72
N LEU A 298 14.89 16.70 8.54
CA LEU A 298 16.16 17.32 8.14
C LEU A 298 16.50 18.55 8.99
N LYS A 299 15.51 19.33 9.43
CA LYS A 299 15.72 20.40 10.43
C LYS A 299 16.20 19.82 11.76
N HIS A 300 15.60 18.71 12.23
CA HIS A 300 16.07 17.99 13.43
C HIS A 300 17.51 17.48 13.27
N VAL A 301 17.86 16.89 12.12
CA VAL A 301 19.24 16.47 11.83
C VAL A 301 20.21 17.65 11.89
N ALA A 302 19.82 18.80 11.33
CA ALA A 302 20.64 20.01 11.34
C ALA A 302 20.87 20.58 12.75
N GLU A 303 19.91 20.40 13.66
CA GLU A 303 20.04 20.78 15.07
C GLU A 303 20.96 19.84 15.85
N LYS A 304 21.01 18.54 15.48
CA LYS A 304 21.77 17.50 16.18
C LYS A 304 23.21 17.36 15.70
N ASP A 305 23.48 17.59 14.43
CA ASP A 305 24.78 17.33 13.80
C ASP A 305 25.31 18.60 13.12
N ALA A 306 26.20 19.32 13.82
CA ALA A 306 26.80 20.56 13.33
C ALA A 306 27.57 20.37 12.01
N ALA A 307 28.11 19.18 11.74
CA ALA A 307 28.82 18.89 10.50
C ALA A 307 27.88 18.73 9.30
N LYS A 308 26.63 18.29 9.53
CA LYS A 308 25.61 18.13 8.48
C LYS A 308 24.63 19.29 8.37
N LYS A 309 24.72 20.28 9.28
CA LYS A 309 23.75 21.38 9.42
C LYS A 309 23.40 22.04 8.09
N ASP A 310 24.39 22.57 7.37
CA ASP A 310 24.14 23.34 6.15
C ASP A 310 23.56 22.48 5.02
N ALA A 311 24.06 21.24 4.88
CA ALA A 311 23.53 20.29 3.91
C ALA A 311 22.09 19.89 4.23
N ALA A 312 21.79 19.58 5.49
CA ALA A 312 20.46 19.18 5.93
C ALA A 312 19.45 20.34 5.82
N LEU A 313 19.82 21.57 6.19
CA LEU A 313 18.96 22.74 6.01
C LEU A 313 18.68 23.03 4.53
N LYS A 314 19.67 22.85 3.65
CA LYS A 314 19.47 22.99 2.21
C LYS A 314 18.47 21.97 1.68
N ILE A 315 18.65 20.68 1.99
CA ILE A 315 17.73 19.62 1.56
C ILE A 315 16.33 19.86 2.16
N ALA A 316 16.23 20.33 3.41
CA ALA A 316 14.96 20.66 4.04
C ALA A 316 14.21 21.77 3.30
N GLN A 317 14.93 22.80 2.83
CA GLN A 317 14.37 23.87 2.02
C GLN A 317 13.91 23.35 0.65
N ASP A 318 14.69 22.47 0.01
CA ASP A 318 14.33 21.87 -1.27
C ASP A 318 13.06 21.00 -1.14
N CYS A 319 12.95 20.20 -0.06
CA CYS A 319 11.73 19.46 0.28
C CYS A 319 10.51 20.39 0.46
N SER A 320 10.65 21.45 1.26
CA SER A 320 9.56 22.39 1.52
C SER A 320 9.12 23.09 0.23
N SER A 321 10.08 23.52 -0.60
CA SER A 321 9.81 24.22 -1.86
C SER A 321 9.10 23.33 -2.87
N LEU A 322 9.51 22.06 -2.98
CA LEU A 322 8.81 21.08 -3.84
C LEU A 322 7.39 20.81 -3.32
N ALA A 323 7.21 20.67 -2.02
CA ALA A 323 5.89 20.46 -1.41
C ALA A 323 4.94 21.63 -1.73
N ASP A 324 5.40 22.88 -1.56
CA ASP A 324 4.63 24.08 -1.84
C ASP A 324 4.26 24.21 -3.32
N GLU A 325 5.19 23.90 -4.22
CA GLU A 325 4.94 23.90 -5.66
C GLU A 325 3.88 22.86 -6.05
N VAL A 326 4.03 21.62 -5.60
CA VAL A 326 3.11 20.52 -5.89
C VAL A 326 1.73 20.82 -5.30
N HIS A 327 1.67 21.31 -4.06
CA HIS A 327 0.41 21.71 -3.43
C HIS A 327 -0.30 22.81 -4.23
N THR A 328 0.42 23.84 -4.65
CA THR A 328 -0.13 24.91 -5.50
C THR A 328 -0.67 24.37 -6.82
N ALA A 329 0.05 23.43 -7.44
CA ALA A 329 -0.40 22.79 -8.68
C ALA A 329 -1.64 21.89 -8.46
N LEU A 330 -1.72 21.16 -7.34
CA LEU A 330 -2.90 20.37 -6.98
C LEU A 330 -4.15 21.26 -6.87
N GLN A 331 -4.07 22.39 -6.17
CA GLN A 331 -5.20 23.32 -6.03
C GLN A 331 -5.67 23.89 -7.37
N LYS A 332 -4.79 23.96 -8.36
CA LYS A 332 -5.09 24.53 -9.68
C LYS A 332 -5.60 23.50 -10.70
N TYR A 333 -5.07 22.27 -10.68
CA TYR A 333 -5.29 21.29 -11.76
C TYR A 333 -6.03 20.03 -11.32
N ALA A 334 -6.06 19.71 -10.02
CA ALA A 334 -6.65 18.46 -9.54
C ALA A 334 -8.18 18.52 -9.36
N ILE A 335 -8.77 19.72 -9.27
CA ILE A 335 -10.18 19.89 -8.95
C ILE A 335 -11.02 19.94 -10.24
N TYR A 336 -12.05 19.11 -10.31
CA TYR A 336 -13.07 19.09 -11.35
C TYR A 336 -14.44 19.49 -10.77
N ASN A 337 -15.21 20.30 -11.50
CA ASN A 337 -16.57 20.64 -11.10
C ASN A 337 -17.57 19.63 -11.66
N HIS A 338 -17.84 18.55 -10.92
CA HIS A 338 -18.72 17.48 -11.34
C HIS A 338 -20.19 17.90 -11.31
N PRO A 339 -20.98 17.65 -12.38
CA PRO A 339 -22.37 18.12 -12.46
C PRO A 339 -23.28 17.57 -11.34
N LYS A 340 -22.98 16.37 -10.83
CA LYS A 340 -23.73 15.72 -9.74
C LYS A 340 -23.15 15.96 -8.32
N TYR A 341 -21.83 16.08 -8.19
CA TYR A 341 -21.16 16.03 -6.88
C TYR A 341 -20.57 17.37 -6.46
N GLY A 342 -20.56 18.38 -7.34
CA GLY A 342 -19.84 19.64 -7.13
C GLY A 342 -18.33 19.46 -7.35
N LYS A 343 -17.52 20.27 -6.67
CA LYS A 343 -16.06 20.16 -6.76
C LYS A 343 -15.58 18.82 -6.20
N ILE A 344 -14.89 18.04 -7.01
CA ILE A 344 -14.22 16.78 -6.65
C ILE A 344 -12.76 16.83 -7.10
N TYR A 345 -11.90 16.04 -6.48
CA TYR A 345 -10.60 15.70 -7.04
C TYR A 345 -10.73 14.68 -8.18
N ALA A 346 -10.03 14.91 -9.28
CA ALA A 346 -9.77 13.93 -10.32
C ALA A 346 -8.75 12.89 -9.83
N TYR A 347 -8.74 11.70 -10.42
CA TYR A 347 -7.78 10.65 -10.08
C TYR A 347 -6.41 10.90 -10.72
N GLU A 348 -6.44 11.28 -12.01
CA GLU A 348 -5.25 11.56 -12.81
C GLU A 348 -5.51 12.78 -13.70
N VAL A 349 -4.47 13.58 -13.94
CA VAL A 349 -4.50 14.75 -14.85
C VAL A 349 -3.23 14.83 -15.69
N ASP A 350 -3.22 15.66 -16.73
CA ASP A 350 -2.04 15.84 -17.60
C ASP A 350 -1.51 17.29 -17.66
N GLY A 351 -2.20 18.24 -17.02
CA GLY A 351 -1.88 19.67 -17.05
C GLY A 351 -2.25 20.38 -18.36
N PHE A 352 -2.70 19.68 -19.40
CA PHE A 352 -3.31 20.26 -20.60
C PHE A 352 -4.78 20.59 -20.40
N GLY A 353 -5.45 19.86 -19.50
CA GLY A 353 -6.85 20.05 -19.17
C GLY A 353 -7.64 18.74 -19.12
N ASN A 354 -7.03 17.61 -19.48
CA ASN A 354 -7.67 16.31 -19.33
C ASN A 354 -7.67 15.90 -17.86
N GLN A 355 -8.77 15.31 -17.43
CA GLN A 355 -8.97 14.83 -16.07
C GLN A 355 -9.68 13.49 -16.14
N LEU A 356 -9.07 12.46 -15.54
CA LEU A 356 -9.65 11.14 -15.40
C LEU A 356 -10.43 11.08 -14.09
N LEU A 357 -11.73 10.77 -14.17
CA LEU A 357 -12.62 10.70 -13.02
C LEU A 357 -12.88 9.22 -12.69
N MET A 358 -12.17 8.71 -11.69
CA MET A 358 -12.32 7.35 -11.16
C MET A 358 -11.74 7.30 -9.74
N ASP A 359 -11.64 6.11 -9.16
CA ASP A 359 -10.68 5.81 -8.10
C ASP A 359 -10.23 4.35 -8.21
N ASP A 360 -9.06 4.04 -7.69
CA ASP A 360 -8.54 2.68 -7.56
C ASP A 360 -8.52 2.28 -6.09
N SER A 361 -8.60 0.99 -5.80
CA SER A 361 -8.57 0.53 -4.42
C SER A 361 -7.23 0.71 -3.72
N ASN A 362 -6.11 0.74 -4.45
CA ASN A 362 -4.77 0.74 -3.87
C ASN A 362 -4.42 2.11 -3.26
N VAL A 363 -3.84 2.12 -2.06
CA VAL A 363 -3.51 3.35 -1.32
C VAL A 363 -2.08 3.80 -1.66
N PRO A 364 -1.84 5.07 -2.04
CA PRO A 364 -2.77 6.21 -1.98
C PRO A 364 -3.85 6.20 -3.07
N SER A 365 -5.11 6.27 -2.63
CA SER A 365 -6.32 6.44 -3.45
C SER A 365 -7.05 7.72 -3.05
N LEU A 366 -7.99 8.21 -3.87
CA LEU A 366 -8.79 9.37 -3.51
C LEU A 366 -9.59 9.12 -2.23
N LEU A 367 -10.18 7.93 -2.09
CA LEU A 367 -10.85 7.51 -0.85
C LEU A 367 -9.89 7.49 0.34
N GLY A 368 -8.67 6.99 0.14
CA GLY A 368 -7.64 6.80 1.16
C GLY A 368 -6.94 8.08 1.64
N MET A 369 -7.09 9.22 0.96
CA MET A 369 -6.39 10.47 1.35
C MET A 369 -6.68 10.91 2.79
N GLY A 370 -7.92 10.71 3.26
CA GLY A 370 -8.31 11.01 4.65
C GLY A 370 -7.63 10.08 5.67
N TYR A 371 -7.35 8.82 5.30
CA TYR A 371 -6.58 7.89 6.14
C TYR A 371 -5.09 8.26 6.17
N MET A 372 -4.52 8.62 5.01
CA MET A 372 -3.11 9.01 4.90
C MET A 372 -2.78 10.33 5.61
N GLY A 373 -3.82 11.14 5.89
CA GLY A 373 -3.69 12.46 6.50
C GLY A 373 -3.28 13.54 5.49
N ASP A 374 -3.46 13.29 4.20
CA ASP A 374 -3.07 14.21 3.12
C ASP A 374 -4.10 15.32 2.90
N VAL A 375 -5.35 15.06 3.28
CA VAL A 375 -6.45 16.02 3.29
C VAL A 375 -7.22 15.93 4.61
N PRO A 376 -7.77 17.04 5.13
CA PRO A 376 -8.65 17.00 6.28
C PRO A 376 -9.89 16.14 6.02
N MET A 377 -10.29 15.33 7.00
CA MET A 377 -11.47 14.45 6.88
C MET A 377 -12.76 15.22 6.57
N ASN A 378 -12.86 16.50 6.98
CA ASN A 378 -14.00 17.37 6.75
C ASN A 378 -13.84 18.32 5.55
N ASP A 379 -12.80 18.17 4.73
CA ASP A 379 -12.65 18.94 3.50
C ASP A 379 -13.87 18.71 2.58
N PRO A 380 -14.61 19.77 2.18
CA PRO A 380 -15.80 19.63 1.37
C PRO A 380 -15.54 19.00 -0.01
N ILE A 381 -14.37 19.24 -0.62
CA ILE A 381 -13.99 18.63 -1.90
C ILE A 381 -13.73 17.14 -1.70
N TYR A 382 -12.98 16.76 -0.64
CA TYR A 382 -12.78 15.36 -0.28
C TYR A 382 -14.11 14.65 -0.02
N GLN A 383 -15.04 15.29 0.70
CA GLN A 383 -16.35 14.70 0.97
C GLN A 383 -17.19 14.52 -0.29
N ASN A 384 -17.12 15.46 -1.25
CA ASN A 384 -17.74 15.30 -2.56
C ASN A 384 -17.11 14.15 -3.34
N THR A 385 -15.78 14.07 -3.36
CA THR A 385 -15.02 12.97 -3.98
C THR A 385 -15.37 11.64 -3.36
N ARG A 386 -15.46 11.53 -2.03
CA ARG A 386 -15.82 10.31 -1.31
C ARG A 386 -17.19 9.77 -1.75
N ARG A 387 -18.17 10.65 -1.99
CA ARG A 387 -19.48 10.26 -2.54
C ARG A 387 -19.40 9.84 -4.01
N PHE A 388 -18.59 10.52 -4.82
CA PHE A 388 -18.35 10.17 -6.22
C PHE A 388 -17.71 8.80 -6.36
N VAL A 389 -16.61 8.54 -5.66
CA VAL A 389 -15.81 7.30 -5.83
C VAL A 389 -16.52 6.06 -5.31
N TRP A 390 -17.43 6.22 -4.34
CA TRP A 390 -18.32 5.16 -3.83
C TRP A 390 -19.69 5.15 -4.53
N SER A 391 -19.70 5.30 -5.85
CA SER A 391 -20.90 5.30 -6.69
C SER A 391 -20.63 4.68 -8.05
N GLU A 392 -21.67 4.30 -8.78
CA GLU A 392 -21.57 3.78 -10.15
C GLU A 392 -21.08 4.82 -11.18
N ASP A 393 -20.90 6.09 -10.77
CA ASP A 393 -20.23 7.10 -11.60
C ASP A 393 -18.69 6.92 -11.60
N ASN A 394 -18.14 6.16 -10.64
CA ASN A 394 -16.76 5.66 -10.70
C ASN A 394 -16.74 4.36 -11.52
N PRO A 395 -16.01 4.29 -12.66
CA PRO A 395 -15.96 3.10 -13.51
C PRO A 395 -15.36 1.86 -12.83
N CYS A 396 -14.64 2.03 -11.71
CA CYS A 396 -14.05 0.94 -10.94
C CYS A 396 -14.83 0.64 -9.65
N PHE A 397 -16.02 1.24 -9.45
CA PHE A 397 -16.92 0.85 -8.38
C PHE A 397 -17.85 -0.28 -8.85
N PHE A 398 -17.97 -1.32 -8.03
CA PHE A 398 -18.77 -2.50 -8.33
C PHE A 398 -19.73 -2.78 -7.17
N ARG A 399 -20.96 -3.19 -7.51
CA ARG A 399 -22.00 -3.61 -6.56
C ARG A 399 -22.66 -4.89 -7.05
N GLY A 400 -22.77 -5.87 -6.17
CA GLY A 400 -23.40 -7.15 -6.46
C GLY A 400 -23.96 -7.83 -5.21
N LYS A 401 -24.28 -9.12 -5.33
CA LYS A 401 -24.94 -9.90 -4.27
C LYS A 401 -24.08 -10.10 -3.02
N ALA A 402 -22.77 -10.23 -3.18
CA ALA A 402 -21.84 -10.51 -2.08
C ALA A 402 -21.35 -9.23 -1.39
N GLY A 403 -21.29 -8.11 -2.11
CA GLY A 403 -20.84 -6.83 -1.56
C GLY A 403 -20.69 -5.73 -2.61
N GLU A 404 -20.14 -4.60 -2.15
CA GLU A 404 -19.81 -3.46 -3.01
C GLU A 404 -18.48 -2.84 -2.60
N GLY A 405 -17.79 -2.23 -3.55
CA GLY A 405 -16.53 -1.54 -3.29
C GLY A 405 -15.85 -1.10 -4.57
N ILE A 406 -14.67 -0.51 -4.39
CA ILE A 406 -13.81 -0.07 -5.48
C ILE A 406 -12.82 -1.19 -5.77
N GLY A 407 -12.62 -1.50 -7.05
CA GLY A 407 -11.55 -2.36 -7.52
C GLY A 407 -10.52 -1.54 -8.30
N GLY A 408 -10.25 -1.97 -9.53
CA GLY A 408 -9.29 -1.32 -10.41
C GLY A 408 -9.09 -2.13 -11.69
N PRO A 409 -8.41 -1.57 -12.71
CA PRO A 409 -8.11 -2.30 -13.93
C PRO A 409 -7.14 -3.47 -13.72
N HIS A 410 -6.43 -3.53 -12.60
CA HIS A 410 -5.47 -4.59 -12.28
C HIS A 410 -6.08 -5.99 -12.39
N ILE A 411 -7.21 -6.23 -11.70
CA ILE A 411 -7.96 -7.49 -11.79
C ILE A 411 -9.08 -7.39 -12.82
N GLY A 412 -9.63 -6.18 -13.00
CA GLY A 412 -10.67 -5.90 -13.98
C GLY A 412 -12.06 -5.89 -13.37
N TYR A 413 -13.05 -6.16 -14.22
CA TYR A 413 -14.45 -5.93 -13.92
C TYR A 413 -14.97 -6.83 -12.79
N ASP A 414 -15.92 -6.28 -12.03
CA ASP A 414 -16.70 -6.99 -11.01
C ASP A 414 -15.90 -7.50 -9.81
N MET A 415 -14.66 -7.05 -9.64
CA MET A 415 -13.74 -7.49 -8.59
C MET A 415 -13.40 -6.33 -7.63
N PRO A 416 -14.31 -5.94 -6.72
CA PRO A 416 -13.97 -5.01 -5.64
C PRO A 416 -12.88 -5.58 -4.72
N TRP A 417 -12.11 -4.68 -4.12
CA TRP A 417 -11.01 -5.02 -3.23
C TRP A 417 -11.39 -4.71 -1.78
N PRO A 418 -11.11 -5.61 -0.82
CA PRO A 418 -11.29 -5.33 0.61
C PRO A 418 -10.57 -4.07 1.09
N MET A 419 -9.46 -3.67 0.45
CA MET A 419 -8.75 -2.45 0.78
C MET A 419 -9.66 -1.21 0.69
N SER A 420 -10.49 -1.10 -0.36
CA SER A 420 -11.44 0.01 -0.52
C SER A 420 -12.47 0.05 0.61
N ILE A 421 -12.96 -1.12 1.04
CA ILE A 421 -13.92 -1.24 2.15
C ILE A 421 -13.26 -0.84 3.47
N MET A 422 -12.01 -1.26 3.69
CA MET A 422 -11.23 -0.83 4.86
C MET A 422 -10.99 0.68 4.84
N MET A 423 -10.61 1.27 3.70
CA MET A 423 -10.42 2.72 3.57
C MET A 423 -11.70 3.51 3.80
N LYS A 424 -12.84 3.01 3.30
CA LYS A 424 -14.15 3.58 3.64
C LYS A 424 -14.42 3.54 5.15
N CYS A 425 -14.04 2.44 5.82
CA CYS A 425 -14.20 2.28 7.26
C CYS A 425 -13.26 3.19 8.06
N PHE A 426 -11.99 3.31 7.67
CA PHE A 426 -11.02 4.22 8.29
C PHE A 426 -11.46 5.69 8.21
N THR A 427 -12.18 6.03 7.13
CA THR A 427 -12.68 7.38 6.83
C THR A 427 -14.18 7.53 7.10
N ALA A 428 -14.78 6.59 7.85
CA ALA A 428 -16.20 6.59 8.11
C ALA A 428 -16.63 7.75 9.00
N GLN A 429 -17.82 8.28 8.74
CA GLN A 429 -18.38 9.41 9.49
C GLN A 429 -19.49 9.01 10.46
N SER A 430 -19.88 7.73 10.46
CA SER A 430 -20.96 7.22 11.31
C SER A 430 -20.71 5.77 11.72
N ASP A 431 -21.31 5.39 12.84
CA ASP A 431 -21.27 4.02 13.36
C ASP A 431 -22.00 3.03 12.43
N ASP A 432 -23.04 3.47 11.72
CA ASP A 432 -23.75 2.64 10.74
C ASP A 432 -22.87 2.33 9.53
N GLU A 433 -22.07 3.29 9.09
CA GLU A 433 -21.10 3.08 8.02
C GLU A 433 -19.97 2.12 8.45
N ILE A 434 -19.47 2.25 9.68
CA ILE A 434 -18.51 1.31 10.27
C ILE A 434 -19.11 -0.10 10.30
N ARG A 435 -20.35 -0.23 10.78
CA ARG A 435 -21.07 -1.51 10.84
C ARG A 435 -21.22 -2.13 9.46
N PHE A 436 -21.58 -1.34 8.46
CA PHE A 436 -21.69 -1.78 7.07
C PHE A 436 -20.37 -2.34 6.55
N CYS A 437 -19.27 -1.58 6.66
CA CYS A 437 -17.96 -2.00 6.19
C CYS A 437 -17.45 -3.25 6.91
N MET A 438 -17.53 -3.28 8.24
CA MET A 438 -17.05 -4.42 9.03
C MET A 438 -17.85 -5.70 8.75
N LYS A 439 -19.17 -5.60 8.58
CA LYS A 439 -19.99 -6.75 8.17
C LYS A 439 -19.57 -7.29 6.81
N MET A 440 -19.30 -6.41 5.85
CA MET A 440 -18.88 -6.82 4.51
C MET A 440 -17.53 -7.55 4.56
N LEU A 441 -16.53 -6.97 5.24
CA LEU A 441 -15.21 -7.60 5.42
C LEU A 441 -15.31 -8.98 6.08
N LEU A 442 -16.20 -9.13 7.07
CA LEU A 442 -16.45 -10.41 7.74
C LEU A 442 -17.21 -11.40 6.84
N ASN A 443 -17.92 -10.98 5.81
CA ASN A 443 -18.72 -11.86 4.96
C ASN A 443 -18.09 -12.16 3.60
N THR A 444 -17.05 -11.44 3.21
CA THR A 444 -16.36 -11.59 1.92
C THR A 444 -14.99 -12.25 2.04
N ASP A 445 -14.70 -12.93 3.17
CA ASP A 445 -13.44 -13.63 3.43
C ASP A 445 -13.39 -15.06 2.85
N ALA A 446 -14.44 -15.50 2.15
CA ALA A 446 -14.64 -16.88 1.67
C ALA A 446 -14.49 -17.96 2.77
N GLY A 447 -14.67 -17.61 4.05
CA GLY A 447 -14.40 -18.51 5.18
C GLY A 447 -12.90 -18.82 5.40
N MET A 448 -12.02 -18.02 4.80
CA MET A 448 -10.57 -18.17 4.90
C MET A 448 -9.99 -17.46 6.13
N GLY A 449 -10.69 -16.51 6.73
CA GLY A 449 -10.20 -15.80 7.91
C GLY A 449 -8.98 -14.91 7.69
N PHE A 450 -8.74 -14.54 6.43
CA PHE A 450 -7.72 -13.61 5.95
C PHE A 450 -8.36 -12.58 5.01
N ILE A 451 -7.64 -11.51 4.71
CA ILE A 451 -8.07 -10.52 3.73
C ILE A 451 -7.36 -10.78 2.40
N HIS A 452 -8.17 -10.92 1.35
CA HIS A 452 -7.73 -11.12 -0.02
C HIS A 452 -7.42 -9.80 -0.72
N GLU A 453 -6.81 -9.88 -1.91
CA GLU A 453 -6.64 -8.71 -2.78
C GLU A 453 -7.98 -8.23 -3.32
N SER A 454 -8.75 -9.13 -3.94
CA SER A 454 -10.07 -8.84 -4.50
C SER A 454 -11.04 -10.00 -4.30
N PHE A 455 -12.34 -9.73 -4.42
CA PHE A 455 -13.39 -10.75 -4.46
C PHE A 455 -14.44 -10.39 -5.51
N HIS A 456 -15.10 -11.37 -6.11
CA HIS A 456 -16.14 -11.10 -7.11
C HIS A 456 -17.42 -10.56 -6.44
N LYS A 457 -17.96 -9.46 -6.97
CA LYS A 457 -19.10 -8.72 -6.37
C LYS A 457 -20.34 -9.57 -6.09
N ASP A 458 -20.55 -10.64 -6.85
CA ASP A 458 -21.68 -11.57 -6.70
C ASP A 458 -21.36 -12.88 -5.98
N ASP A 459 -20.08 -13.21 -5.80
CA ASP A 459 -19.63 -14.48 -5.24
C ASP A 459 -18.23 -14.34 -4.61
N ALA A 460 -18.19 -14.05 -3.31
CA ALA A 460 -16.95 -13.82 -2.58
C ALA A 460 -16.02 -15.05 -2.49
N SER A 461 -16.50 -16.25 -2.87
CA SER A 461 -15.63 -17.43 -2.96
C SER A 461 -14.66 -17.37 -4.15
N LYS A 462 -14.91 -16.47 -5.11
CA LYS A 462 -14.00 -16.13 -6.21
C LYS A 462 -13.18 -14.91 -5.82
N TYR A 463 -11.91 -15.14 -5.47
CA TYR A 463 -11.03 -14.10 -4.95
C TYR A 463 -9.61 -14.26 -5.52
N THR A 464 -8.78 -13.23 -5.34
CA THR A 464 -7.36 -13.23 -5.72
C THR A 464 -6.46 -13.05 -4.50
N ARG A 465 -5.22 -13.54 -4.59
CA ARG A 465 -4.18 -13.49 -3.54
C ARG A 465 -4.66 -13.96 -2.16
N PRO A 466 -4.70 -15.29 -1.93
CA PRO A 466 -5.01 -15.87 -0.61
C PRO A 466 -4.02 -15.42 0.50
N TRP A 467 -2.80 -15.03 0.15
CA TRP A 467 -1.77 -14.60 1.10
C TRP A 467 -1.25 -13.20 0.75
N PHE A 468 -1.93 -12.20 1.31
CA PHE A 468 -1.57 -10.79 1.13
C PHE A 468 -1.37 -10.09 2.48
N ALA A 469 -0.12 -10.02 2.93
CA ALA A 469 0.21 -9.60 4.29
C ALA A 469 -0.08 -8.11 4.56
N TRP A 470 0.00 -7.25 3.54
CA TRP A 470 -0.43 -5.84 3.66
C TRP A 470 -1.92 -5.75 4.02
N GLN A 471 -2.79 -6.49 3.34
CA GLN A 471 -4.23 -6.45 3.60
C GLN A 471 -4.59 -6.99 4.98
N ASN A 472 -3.94 -8.08 5.38
CA ASN A 472 -4.05 -8.63 6.73
C ASN A 472 -3.63 -7.60 7.79
N THR A 473 -2.54 -6.87 7.53
CA THR A 473 -2.06 -5.81 8.43
C THR A 473 -3.08 -4.67 8.55
N LEU A 474 -3.58 -4.15 7.42
CA LEU A 474 -4.58 -3.06 7.41
C LEU A 474 -5.85 -3.43 8.16
N PHE A 475 -6.30 -4.68 8.08
CA PHE A 475 -7.46 -5.14 8.84
C PHE A 475 -7.18 -5.20 10.34
N GLY A 476 -6.01 -5.72 10.73
CA GLY A 476 -5.59 -5.68 12.13
C GLY A 476 -5.49 -4.26 12.68
N GLU A 477 -4.90 -3.35 11.91
CA GLU A 477 -4.85 -1.91 12.22
C GLU A 477 -6.26 -1.32 12.40
N LEU A 478 -7.18 -1.60 11.47
CA LEU A 478 -8.55 -1.09 11.51
C LEU A 478 -9.27 -1.52 12.79
N VAL A 479 -9.17 -2.79 13.16
CA VAL A 479 -9.79 -3.31 14.39
C VAL A 479 -9.20 -2.64 15.63
N ILE A 480 -7.88 -2.47 15.70
CA ILE A 480 -7.23 -1.77 16.82
C ILE A 480 -7.69 -0.32 16.90
N LYS A 481 -7.73 0.38 15.76
CA LYS A 481 -8.19 1.77 15.69
C LYS A 481 -9.62 1.89 16.24
N LEU A 482 -10.54 1.08 15.74
CA LEU A 482 -11.93 1.12 16.18
C LEU A 482 -12.08 0.82 17.68
N ILE A 483 -11.31 -0.12 18.23
CA ILE A 483 -11.29 -0.39 19.67
C ILE A 483 -10.79 0.84 20.45
N ASN A 484 -9.69 1.46 20.00
CA ASN A 484 -9.13 2.66 20.62
C ASN A 484 -10.10 3.86 20.54
N ASP A 485 -10.90 3.94 19.48
CA ASP A 485 -11.97 4.94 19.30
C ASP A 485 -13.23 4.64 20.13
N GLY A 486 -13.17 3.66 21.05
CA GLY A 486 -14.27 3.29 21.94
C GLY A 486 -15.37 2.46 21.27
N LYS A 487 -15.13 1.89 20.09
CA LYS A 487 -16.13 1.16 19.29
C LYS A 487 -16.16 -0.35 19.56
N ALA A 488 -15.59 -0.82 20.66
CA ALA A 488 -15.59 -2.25 21.02
C ALA A 488 -17.00 -2.83 21.15
N ASP A 489 -17.96 -2.07 21.70
CA ASP A 489 -19.36 -2.51 21.79
C ASP A 489 -20.03 -2.61 20.42
N LEU A 490 -19.72 -1.70 19.50
CA LEU A 490 -20.20 -1.79 18.11
C LEU A 490 -19.71 -3.08 17.46
N LEU A 491 -18.41 -3.38 17.58
CA LEU A 491 -17.78 -4.57 17.02
C LEU A 491 -18.33 -5.88 17.60
N ASN A 492 -18.65 -5.88 18.89
CA ASN A 492 -19.27 -7.03 19.58
C ASN A 492 -20.72 -7.29 19.16
N ASN A 493 -21.40 -6.31 18.55
CA ASN A 493 -22.80 -6.39 18.15
C ASN A 493 -22.96 -6.44 16.61
N LEU A 494 -21.91 -6.78 15.86
CA LEU A 494 -21.99 -6.94 14.40
C LEU A 494 -22.88 -8.11 14.02
#